data_AF-A0AAP0NHY1-F1
#
_entry.id   AF-A0AAP0NHY1-F1
#
_cell.length_a   1.000
_cell.length_b   1.000
_cell.length_c   1.000
_cell.angle_alpha   90.00
_cell.angle_beta   90.00
_cell.angle_gamma   90.00
#
_symmetry.space_group_name_H-M   'P 1'
#
loop_
_entity.id
_entity.type
_entity.pdbx_description
1 polymer ?
#
loop_
_entity_poly.entity_id
_entity_poly.type
_entity_poly.pdbx_seq_one_letter_code
_entity_poly.pdbx_strand_id
1 'polypeptide(L)'
;MRSEADDNGEKHLILCRVIVGNVEKVEAGSQQSHPSSVNFDTGVDDLKNPKQYVVWCANMNSHILPECVVGKVAKDVFIKQLRSIAGDEMLLSTIREMRGSNEAGKVAKDILMKQLQLIAGDEMLIPMIRDIHGSD
;
A
#
# COMPACT_ATOMS: atom_id res chain seq x y z
N MET A 1 9.55 -6.36 -4.06
CA MET A 1 9.00 -6.95 -2.82
C MET A 1 7.48 -6.87 -2.90
N ARG A 2 6.77 -8.01 -2.83
CA ARG A 2 5.30 -8.04 -2.78
C ARG A 2 4.93 -8.62 -1.42
N SER A 3 4.18 -7.88 -0.61
CA SER A 3 3.60 -8.44 0.61
C SER A 3 2.45 -9.37 0.23
N GLU A 4 2.42 -10.52 0.90
CA GLU A 4 1.29 -11.45 0.84
C GLU A 4 0.16 -10.95 1.73
N ALA A 5 -1.07 -11.31 1.37
CA ALA A 5 -2.21 -11.00 2.20
C ALA A 5 -2.36 -12.08 3.28
N ASP A 6 -2.77 -11.68 4.48
CA ASP A 6 -3.13 -12.61 5.55
C ASP A 6 -4.50 -13.28 5.30
N ASP A 7 -4.96 -14.08 6.28
CA ASP A 7 -6.25 -14.76 6.22
C ASP A 7 -7.45 -13.80 6.14
N ASN A 8 -7.24 -12.53 6.53
CA ASN A 8 -8.22 -11.45 6.43
C ASN A 8 -8.15 -10.72 5.08
N GLY A 9 -7.19 -11.08 4.22
CA GLY A 9 -6.92 -10.42 2.95
C GLY A 9 -6.26 -9.05 3.11
N GLU A 10 -5.65 -8.79 4.27
CA GLU A 10 -4.89 -7.58 4.55
C GLU A 10 -3.41 -7.78 4.25
N LYS A 11 -2.80 -6.77 3.65
CA LYS A 11 -1.37 -6.71 3.40
C LYS A 11 -0.74 -5.75 4.38
N HIS A 12 0.25 -6.21 5.11
CA HIS A 12 0.96 -5.42 6.09
C HIS A 12 2.32 -5.01 5.55
N LEU A 13 2.64 -3.72 5.68
CA LEU A 13 3.95 -3.15 5.41
C LEU A 13 4.44 -2.51 6.71
N ILE A 14 5.73 -2.65 7.02
CA ILE A 14 6.32 -1.99 8.17
C ILE A 14 7.14 -0.82 7.64
N LEU A 15 6.83 0.39 8.09
CA LEU A 15 7.71 1.54 7.89
C LEU A 15 8.81 1.46 8.93
N CYS A 16 10.06 1.47 8.46
CA CYS A 16 11.23 1.41 9.32
C CYS A 16 12.11 2.64 9.11
N ARG A 17 12.70 3.12 10.19
CA ARG A 17 13.90 3.94 10.15
C ARG A 17 15.11 3.03 10.09
N VAL A 18 16.00 3.29 9.14
CA VAL A 18 17.19 2.46 8.92
C VAL A 18 18.45 3.29 9.04
N ILE A 19 19.42 2.80 9.81
CA ILE A 19 20.79 3.31 9.80
C ILE A 19 21.47 2.70 8.58
N VAL A 20 21.76 3.52 7.57
CA VAL A 20 22.30 3.03 6.29
C VAL A 20 23.82 2.82 6.36
N GLY A 21 24.56 3.72 7.02
CA GLY A 21 26.02 3.63 7.11
C GLY A 21 26.71 3.69 5.74
N ASN A 22 27.86 3.04 5.63
CA ASN A 22 28.59 2.88 4.38
C ASN A 22 27.94 1.80 3.52
N VAL A 23 27.60 2.16 2.28
CA VAL A 23 26.87 1.27 1.37
C VAL A 23 27.78 0.58 0.36
N GLU A 24 27.49 -0.67 0.06
CA GLU A 24 28.03 -1.37 -1.10
C GLU A 24 26.93 -1.74 -2.11
N LYS A 25 27.30 -1.89 -3.39
CA LYS A 25 26.38 -2.42 -4.38
C LYS A 25 26.30 -3.95 -4.26
N VAL A 26 25.09 -4.49 -4.18
CA VAL A 26 24.83 -5.94 -4.18
C VAL A 26 24.12 -6.30 -5.47
N GLU A 27 24.77 -7.14 -6.29
CA GLU A 27 24.20 -7.59 -7.56
C GLU A 27 23.02 -8.56 -7.35
N ALA A 28 22.04 -8.50 -8.24
CA ALA A 28 20.93 -9.45 -8.24
C ALA A 28 21.45 -10.89 -8.39
N GLY A 29 21.05 -11.78 -7.47
CA GLY A 29 21.53 -13.17 -7.42
C GLY A 29 22.82 -13.39 -6.62
N SER A 30 23.36 -12.35 -5.98
CA SER A 30 24.50 -12.48 -5.07
C SER A 30 24.24 -13.51 -3.97
N GLN A 31 25.28 -14.25 -3.61
CA GLN A 31 25.29 -15.22 -2.50
C GLN A 31 25.88 -14.63 -1.21
N GLN A 32 26.09 -13.31 -1.17
CA GLN A 32 26.58 -12.62 0.04
C GLN A 32 25.58 -12.78 1.19
N SER A 33 26.09 -13.12 2.37
CA SER A 33 25.34 -13.21 3.63
C SER A 33 25.79 -12.19 4.69
N HIS A 34 26.81 -11.41 4.36
CA HIS A 34 27.44 -10.37 5.17
C HIS A 34 28.11 -9.34 4.24
N PRO A 35 28.58 -8.20 4.77
CA PRO A 35 29.28 -7.22 3.95
C PRO A 35 30.50 -7.81 3.23
N SER A 36 30.85 -7.32 2.05
CA SER A 36 32.06 -7.78 1.34
C SER A 36 33.36 -7.39 2.06
N SER A 37 33.31 -6.37 2.91
CA SER A 37 34.43 -5.94 3.75
C SER A 37 33.93 -5.22 5.01
N VAL A 38 34.82 -5.05 5.98
CA VAL A 38 34.55 -4.32 7.23
C VAL A 38 34.22 -2.83 7.03
N ASN A 39 34.42 -2.30 5.84
CA ASN A 39 34.15 -0.89 5.53
C ASN A 39 32.69 -0.63 5.16
N PHE A 40 31.88 -1.68 5.01
CA PHE A 40 30.47 -1.58 4.59
C PHE A 40 29.52 -2.07 5.67
N ASP A 41 28.39 -1.38 5.80
CA ASP A 41 27.36 -1.64 6.79
C ASP A 41 26.09 -2.24 6.14
N THR A 42 25.67 -1.70 4.99
CA THR A 42 24.46 -2.13 4.27
C THR A 42 24.70 -2.27 2.76
N GLY A 43 23.85 -3.06 2.10
CA GLY A 43 23.87 -3.25 0.65
C GLY A 43 22.77 -2.47 -0.05
N VAL A 44 23.00 -2.07 -1.30
CA VAL A 44 22.00 -1.44 -2.19
C VAL A 44 22.03 -2.04 -3.59
N ASP A 45 20.93 -1.97 -4.32
CA ASP A 45 20.86 -2.40 -5.72
C ASP A 45 21.54 -1.43 -6.70
N ASP A 46 21.47 -0.12 -6.44
CA ASP A 46 22.13 0.92 -7.19
C ASP A 46 22.69 2.01 -6.26
N LEU A 47 23.95 2.41 -6.46
CA LEU A 47 24.62 3.38 -5.59
C LEU A 47 24.14 4.82 -5.77
N LYS A 48 23.53 5.15 -6.92
CA LYS A 48 23.07 6.51 -7.24
C LYS A 48 21.58 6.67 -6.97
N ASN A 49 20.78 5.67 -7.29
CA ASN A 49 19.34 5.68 -7.13
C ASN A 49 18.82 4.36 -6.53
N PRO A 50 19.12 4.11 -5.25
CA PRO A 50 18.78 2.85 -4.58
C PRO A 50 17.26 2.67 -4.47
N LYS A 51 16.78 1.49 -4.88
CA LYS A 51 15.38 1.07 -4.74
C LYS A 51 15.22 -0.07 -3.75
N GLN A 52 16.30 -0.78 -3.45
CA GLN A 52 16.33 -1.88 -2.50
C GLN A 52 17.55 -1.77 -1.60
N TYR A 53 17.33 -2.04 -0.32
CA TYR A 53 18.38 -2.05 0.69
C TYR A 53 18.47 -3.44 1.31
N VAL A 54 19.69 -3.85 1.63
CA VAL A 54 19.99 -5.09 2.33
C VAL A 54 20.67 -4.74 3.65
N VAL A 55 20.00 -5.06 4.75
CA VAL A 55 20.60 -5.01 6.09
C VAL A 55 20.93 -6.45 6.49
N TRP A 56 22.21 -6.73 6.70
CA TRP A 56 22.66 -8.08 7.07
C TRP A 56 22.17 -8.46 8.48
N CYS A 57 22.02 -9.76 8.73
CA CYS A 57 21.48 -10.27 10.00
C CYS A 57 22.24 -9.74 11.23
N ALA A 58 23.57 -9.57 11.12
CA ALA A 58 24.41 -9.04 12.20
C ALA A 58 23.99 -7.61 12.65
N ASN A 59 23.39 -6.82 11.76
CA ASN A 59 23.04 -5.43 11.99
C ASN A 59 21.52 -5.20 12.15
N MET A 60 20.70 -6.23 11.91
CA MET A 60 19.23 -6.11 11.88
C MET A 60 18.65 -5.45 13.14
N ASN A 61 19.08 -5.89 14.32
CA ASN A 61 18.54 -5.42 15.62
C ASN A 61 19.05 -4.03 16.04
N SER A 62 20.15 -3.55 15.45
CA SER A 62 20.75 -2.26 15.79
C SER A 62 20.48 -1.19 14.73
N HIS A 63 20.25 -1.59 13.48
CA HIS A 63 20.12 -0.68 12.34
C HIS A 63 18.68 -0.51 11.86
N ILE A 64 17.74 -1.34 12.31
CA ILE A 64 16.33 -1.24 11.92
C ILE A 64 15.49 -0.88 13.15
N LEU A 65 14.83 0.28 13.08
CA LEU A 65 13.82 0.68 14.05
C LEU A 65 12.45 0.68 13.35
N PRO A 66 11.55 -0.26 13.66
CA PRO A 66 10.17 -0.22 13.19
C PRO A 66 9.46 1.02 13.75
N GLU A 67 8.88 1.85 12.89
CA GLU A 67 8.15 3.05 13.31
C GLU A 67 6.64 2.80 13.34
N CYS A 68 6.08 2.19 12.30
CA CYS A 68 4.67 1.86 12.25
C CYS A 68 4.37 0.70 11.29
N VAL A 69 3.18 0.12 11.46
CA VAL A 69 2.59 -0.85 10.53
C VAL A 69 1.54 -0.14 9.68
N VAL A 70 1.66 -0.30 8.37
CA VAL A 70 0.72 0.19 7.36
C VAL A 70 -0.05 -1.01 6.81
N GLY A 71 -1.35 -1.07 7.09
CA GLY A 71 -2.25 -2.08 6.55
C GLY A 71 -2.87 -1.63 5.23
N LYS A 72 -3.00 -2.55 4.28
CA LYS A 72 -3.74 -2.34 3.03
C LYS A 72 -4.71 -3.50 2.80
N VAL A 73 -6.00 -3.20 2.79
CA VAL A 73 -7.05 -4.21 2.55
C VAL A 73 -7.16 -4.52 1.05
N ALA A 74 -7.29 -5.79 0.69
CA ALA A 74 -7.55 -6.17 -0.70
C ALA A 74 -8.90 -5.60 -1.20
N LYS A 75 -8.95 -5.18 -2.48
CA LYS A 75 -10.13 -4.55 -3.08
C LYS A 75 -11.37 -5.45 -2.98
N ASP A 76 -11.21 -6.76 -3.18
CA ASP A 76 -12.33 -7.71 -3.10
C ASP A 76 -12.84 -7.89 -1.65
N VAL A 77 -11.95 -7.87 -0.65
CA VAL A 77 -12.33 -7.88 0.76
C VAL A 77 -13.05 -6.61 1.14
N PHE A 78 -12.52 -5.45 0.76
CA PHE A 78 -13.17 -4.16 0.98
C PHE A 78 -14.58 -4.13 0.34
N ILE A 79 -14.72 -4.61 -0.90
CA ILE A 79 -16.02 -4.68 -1.58
C ILE A 79 -16.98 -5.66 -0.88
N LYS A 80 -16.50 -6.79 -0.38
CA LYS A 80 -17.32 -7.73 0.40
C LYS A 80 -17.82 -7.10 1.70
N GLN A 81 -16.93 -6.43 2.45
CA GLN A 81 -17.29 -5.74 3.69
C GLN A 81 -18.27 -4.60 3.41
N LEU A 82 -18.03 -3.78 2.39
CA LEU A 82 -18.92 -2.71 1.97
C LEU A 82 -20.31 -3.24 1.61
N ARG A 83 -20.39 -4.33 0.83
CA ARG A 83 -21.65 -5.00 0.51
C ARG A 83 -22.38 -5.49 1.76
N SER A 84 -21.65 -6.08 2.71
CA SER A 84 -22.24 -6.57 3.96
C SER A 84 -22.85 -5.46 4.82
N ILE A 85 -22.30 -4.24 4.75
CA ILE A 85 -22.76 -3.09 5.55
C ILE A 85 -23.87 -2.32 4.82
N ALA A 86 -23.65 -1.98 3.55
CA ALA A 86 -24.56 -1.13 2.77
C ALA A 86 -25.73 -1.92 2.16
N GLY A 87 -25.54 -3.21 1.87
CA GLY A 87 -26.47 -4.02 1.10
C GLY A 87 -26.40 -3.77 -0.41
N ASP A 88 -26.69 -4.80 -1.20
CA ASP A 88 -26.60 -4.74 -2.66
C ASP A 88 -27.60 -3.75 -3.28
N GLU A 89 -28.79 -3.58 -2.69
CA GLU A 89 -29.82 -2.68 -3.20
C GLU A 89 -29.35 -1.22 -3.17
N MET A 90 -28.80 -0.76 -2.04
CA MET A 90 -28.23 0.57 -1.88
C MET A 90 -27.04 0.79 -2.83
N LEU A 91 -26.14 -0.19 -2.92
CA LEU A 91 -25.01 -0.10 -3.85
C LEU A 91 -25.48 0.01 -5.31
N LEU A 92 -26.48 -0.77 -5.70
CA LEU A 92 -27.05 -0.73 -7.05
C LEU A 92 -27.82 0.57 -7.33
N SER A 93 -28.59 1.09 -6.37
CA SER A 93 -29.32 2.35 -6.53
C SER A 93 -28.35 3.51 -6.71
N THR A 94 -27.30 3.57 -5.89
CA THR A 94 -26.26 4.61 -6.02
C THR A 94 -25.47 4.47 -7.33
N ILE A 95 -25.14 3.27 -7.79
CA ILE A 95 -24.51 3.06 -9.11
C ILE A 95 -25.41 3.54 -10.26
N ARG A 96 -26.72 3.29 -10.17
CA ARG A 96 -27.70 3.77 -11.15
C ARG A 96 -27.85 5.28 -11.12
N GLU A 97 -27.86 5.89 -9.94
CA GLU A 97 -27.88 7.34 -9.76
C GLU A 97 -26.61 8.02 -10.28
N MET A 98 -25.43 7.41 -10.11
CA MET A 98 -24.18 7.92 -10.70
C MET A 98 -24.20 7.92 -12.23
N ARG A 99 -24.98 7.02 -12.86
CA ARG A 99 -25.21 7.02 -14.32
C ARG A 99 -26.28 8.03 -14.76
N GLY A 100 -27.07 8.56 -13.84
CA GLY A 100 -28.08 9.59 -14.10
C GLY A 100 -27.55 10.98 -13.77
N SER A 101 -27.25 11.78 -14.79
CA SER A 101 -26.72 13.14 -14.65
C SER A 101 -27.78 14.15 -14.16
N ASN A 102 -28.31 14.00 -12.94
CA ASN A 102 -29.21 14.98 -12.30
C ASN A 102 -28.64 15.46 -10.95
N GLU A 103 -29.14 16.58 -10.43
CA GLU A 103 -28.63 17.21 -9.20
C GLU A 103 -28.75 16.30 -7.95
N ALA A 104 -29.76 15.44 -7.91
CA ALA A 104 -29.89 14.43 -6.86
C ALA A 104 -28.74 13.41 -6.88
N GLY A 105 -28.33 12.96 -8.08
CA GLY A 105 -27.20 12.06 -8.27
C GLY A 105 -25.85 12.68 -7.85
N LYS A 106 -25.68 14.00 -8.01
CA LYS A 106 -24.49 14.71 -7.52
C LYS A 106 -24.41 14.71 -5.99
N VAL A 107 -25.53 14.99 -5.31
CA VAL A 107 -25.59 15.00 -3.84
C VAL A 107 -25.37 13.60 -3.27
N ALA A 108 -25.98 12.57 -3.87
CA ALA A 108 -25.79 11.18 -3.48
C ALA A 108 -24.33 10.73 -3.65
N LYS A 109 -23.68 11.13 -4.76
CA LYS A 109 -22.25 10.91 -4.99
C LYS A 109 -21.39 11.53 -3.90
N ASP A 110 -21.62 12.80 -3.55
CA ASP A 110 -20.85 13.48 -2.50
C ASP A 110 -21.00 12.81 -1.13
N ILE A 111 -22.21 12.36 -0.77
CA ILE A 111 -22.48 11.67 0.49
C ILE A 111 -21.76 10.32 0.51
N LEU A 112 -21.88 9.52 -0.56
CA LEU A 112 -21.20 8.24 -0.67
C LEU A 112 -19.68 8.40 -0.62
N MET A 113 -19.13 9.40 -1.32
CA MET A 113 -17.69 9.67 -1.31
C MET A 113 -17.19 10.08 0.07
N LYS A 114 -17.94 10.91 0.80
CA LYS A 114 -17.61 11.25 2.19
C LYS A 114 -17.66 10.03 3.12
N GLN A 115 -18.65 9.14 2.96
CA GLN A 115 -18.73 7.92 3.74
C GLN A 115 -17.61 6.94 3.42
N LEU A 116 -17.26 6.80 2.14
CA LEU A 116 -16.12 5.99 1.73
C LEU A 116 -14.79 6.59 2.21
N GLN A 117 -14.64 7.92 2.23
CA GLN A 117 -13.46 8.62 2.80
C GLN A 117 -13.28 8.32 4.28
N LEU A 118 -14.38 8.31 5.03
CA LEU A 118 -14.40 7.96 6.44
C LEU A 118 -13.96 6.50 6.69
N ILE A 119 -14.29 5.57 5.79
CA ILE A 119 -14.03 4.13 5.99
C ILE A 119 -12.67 3.71 5.43
N ALA A 120 -12.28 4.20 4.26
CA ALA A 120 -11.15 3.68 3.50
C ALA A 120 -9.91 4.60 3.48
N GLY A 121 -10.07 5.86 3.91
CA GLY A 121 -9.05 6.90 3.74
C GLY A 121 -8.81 7.29 2.27
N ASP A 122 -8.10 8.41 2.06
CA ASP A 122 -7.89 8.97 0.71
C ASP A 122 -7.02 8.06 -0.19
N GLU A 123 -6.13 7.25 0.40
CA GLU A 123 -5.23 6.34 -0.32
C GLU A 123 -5.95 5.27 -1.16
N MET A 124 -7.11 4.79 -0.70
CA MET A 124 -7.90 3.78 -1.41
C MET A 124 -8.89 4.38 -2.40
N LEU A 125 -9.28 5.65 -2.20
CA LEU A 125 -10.31 6.29 -3.00
C LEU A 125 -9.80 6.93 -4.27
N ILE A 126 -8.63 7.57 -4.22
CA ILE A 126 -8.03 8.20 -5.39
C ILE A 126 -7.84 7.19 -6.54
N PRO A 127 -7.30 5.96 -6.31
CA PRO A 127 -7.20 4.95 -7.37
C PRO A 127 -8.57 4.45 -7.85
N MET A 128 -9.54 4.30 -6.96
CA MET A 128 -10.88 3.81 -7.29
C MET A 128 -11.68 4.82 -8.12
N ILE A 129 -11.51 6.12 -7.87
CA ILE A 129 -12.07 7.21 -8.69
C ILE A 129 -11.44 7.21 -10.08
N ARG A 130 -10.12 7.02 -10.18
CA ARG A 130 -9.39 7.00 -11.46
C ARG A 130 -9.85 5.84 -12.35
N ASP A 131 -10.10 4.67 -11.77
CA ASP A 131 -10.66 3.52 -12.48
C ASP A 131 -12.10 3.78 -13.00
N ILE A 132 -12.89 4.60 -12.28
CA ILE A 132 -14.28 4.92 -12.66
C ILE A 132 -14.35 5.98 -13.78
N HIS A 133 -13.44 6.95 -13.78
CA HIS A 133 -13.45 8.03 -14.77
C HIS A 133 -12.76 7.65 -16.08
N GLY A 134 -12.11 6.47 -16.15
CA GLY A 134 -11.28 6.09 -17.27
C GLY A 134 -10.02 6.95 -17.31
N SER A 135 -8.86 6.30 -17.33
CA SER A 135 -7.68 6.97 -17.85
C SER A 135 -7.90 7.24 -19.33
N ASP A 136 -7.97 8.51 -19.72
CA ASP A 136 -7.46 8.97 -21.01
C ASP A 136 -5.92 8.98 -20.97
#